data_AF-A0A957QHQ3-F1
#
_entry.id   AF-A0A957QHQ3-F1
#
_cell.length_a   1.000
_cell.length_b   1.000
_cell.length_c   1.000
_cell.angle_alpha   90.00
_cell.angle_beta   90.00
_cell.angle_gamma   90.00
#
_symmetry.space_group_name_H-M   'P 1'
#
loop_
_entity.id
_entity.type
_entity.pdbx_description
1 polymer ?
#
loop_
_entity_poly.entity_id
_entity_poly.type
_entity_poly.pdbx_seq_one_letter_code
_entity_poly.pdbx_strand_id
1 'polypeptide(L)' 'MNLNIVIFGASGPTGLALTRQALARGYRVTAITRRPAAFELNHEGHIIPG' A
#
# COMPACT_ATOMS: atom_id res chain seq x y z
N MET A 1 16.28 -6.26 5.38
CA MET A 1 15.78 -5.68 6.64
C MET A 1 14.26 -5.62 6.53
N ASN A 2 13.51 -6.01 7.56
CA ASN A 2 12.04 -6.08 7.49
C ASN A 2 11.44 -4.89 8.24
N LEU A 3 10.74 -4.00 7.53
CA LEU A 3 10.09 -2.81 8.11
C LEU A 3 8.56 -2.96 8.06
N ASN A 4 7.88 -2.37 9.04
CA ASN A 4 6.42 -2.24 9.05
C ASN A 4 6.05 -0.77 8.87
N ILE A 5 5.38 -0.44 7.76
CA ILE A 5 5.22 0.92 7.28
C ILE A 5 3.74 1.22 7.03
N VAL A 6 3.27 2.38 7.50
CA VAL A 6 1.93 2.90 7.19
C VAL A 6 2.05 4.01 6.16
N ILE A 7 1.29 3.94 5.07
CA ILE A 7 1.28 4.94 3.99
C ILE A 7 -0.11 5.57 3.91
N PHE A 8 -0.20 6.86 4.25
CA PHE A 8 -1.40 7.68 4.04
C PHE A 8 -1.42 8.24 2.62
N GLY A 9 -2.61 8.28 2.01
CA GLY A 9 -2.75 8.75 0.63
C GLY A 9 -2.15 7.78 -0.38
N ALA A 10 -2.14 6.48 -0.06
CA ALA A 10 -1.50 5.48 -0.89
C ALA A 10 -2.10 5.39 -2.31
N SER A 11 -3.36 5.81 -2.51
CA SER A 11 -4.00 5.83 -3.84
C SER A 11 -3.58 6.98 -4.76
N GLY A 12 -2.78 7.95 -4.27
CA GLY A 12 -2.20 8.99 -5.13
C GLY A 12 -1.03 8.45 -5.97
N PRO A 13 -0.60 9.15 -7.05
CA PRO A 13 0.48 8.67 -7.92
C PRO A 13 1.78 8.40 -7.15
N THR A 14 2.16 9.31 -6.24
CA THR A 14 3.35 9.13 -5.39
C THR A 14 3.16 8.03 -4.35
N GLY A 15 2.01 7.99 -3.68
CA GLY A 15 1.71 6.97 -2.66
C GLY A 15 1.69 5.56 -3.24
N LEU A 16 1.19 5.41 -4.46
CA LEU A 16 1.12 4.13 -5.16
C LEU A 16 2.52 3.66 -5.56
N ALA A 17 3.34 4.56 -6.11
CA ALA A 17 4.73 4.27 -6.43
C ALA A 17 5.54 3.86 -5.19
N LEU A 18 5.39 4.58 -4.08
CA LEU A 18 6.04 4.25 -2.82
C LEU A 18 5.58 2.88 -2.28
N THR A 19 4.27 2.60 -2.32
CA THR A 19 3.72 1.32 -1.88
C THR A 19 4.33 0.16 -2.67
N ARG A 20 4.38 0.27 -4.00
CA ARG A 20 5.02 -0.75 -4.87
C ARG A 20 6.49 -0.96 -4.52
N GLN A 21 7.23 0.13 -4.33
CA GLN A 21 8.65 0.09 -3.98
C GLN A 21 8.92 -0.52 -2.59
N ALA A 22 8.02 -0.31 -1.63
CA ALA A 22 8.13 -0.89 -0.29
C ALA A 22 7.84 -2.39 -0.30
N LEU A 23 6.77 -2.81 -0.99
CA LEU A 23 6.44 -4.23 -1.18
C LEU A 23 7.54 -4.98 -1.94
N ALA A 24 8.11 -4.39 -3.00
CA ALA A 24 9.22 -4.99 -3.75
C ALA A 24 10.49 -5.19 -2.91
N ARG A 25 10.66 -4.42 -1.83
CA ARG A 25 11.76 -4.57 -0.87
C ARG A 25 11.47 -5.59 0.23
N GLY A 26 10.30 -6.21 0.21
CA GLY A 26 9.85 -7.18 1.22
C GLY A 26 9.35 -6.55 2.51
N TYR A 27 8.98 -5.27 2.51
CA TYR A 27 8.42 -4.61 3.70
C TYR A 27 6.94 -4.96 3.87
N ARG A 28 6.48 -4.98 5.12
CA ARG A 28 5.05 -5.05 5.45
C ARG A 28 4.46 -3.65 5.35
N VAL A 29 3.39 -3.49 4.57
CA VAL A 29 2.79 -2.19 4.30
C VAL A 29 1.31 -2.19 4.66
N THR A 30 0.88 -1.17 5.42
CA THR A 30 -0.52 -0.80 5.60
C THR A 30 -0.81 0.45 4.78
N ALA A 31 -1.61 0.31 3.73
CA ALA A 31 -1.97 1.41 2.83
C ALA A 31 -3.34 1.99 3.21
N ILE A 32 -3.38 3.27 3.56
CA ILE A 32 -4.62 3.97 3.93
C ILE A 32 -5.07 4.82 2.75
N THR A 33 -6.26 4.52 2.24
CA THR A 33 -6.87 5.21 1.10
C THR A 33 -8.36 5.47 1.36
N ARG A 34 -8.92 6.49 0.69
CA ARG A 34 -10.36 6.80 0.77
C ARG A 34 -11.23 5.84 -0.05
N ARG A 35 -10.66 5.20 -1.07
CA ARG A 35 -11.36 4.34 -2.03
C ARG A 35 -10.56 3.06 -2.24
N PRO A 36 -10.57 2.11 -1.28
CA PRO A 36 -9.76 0.90 -1.36
C PRO A 36 -10.09 0.05 -2.59
N ALA A 37 -11.34 0.05 -3.06
CA ALA A 37 -11.74 -0.65 -4.28
C ALA A 37 -11.07 -0.12 -5.56
N ALA A 38 -10.62 1.13 -5.56
CA ALA A 38 -9.89 1.73 -6.69
C ALA A 38 -8.36 1.64 -6.51
N PHE A 39 -7.89 0.95 -5.49
CA PHE A 39 -6.47 0.82 -5.19
C PHE A 39 -5.88 -0.40 -5.95
N GLU A 40 -5.53 -0.17 -7.21
CA GLU A 40 -5.02 -1.20 -8.12
C GLU A 40 -3.57 -1.60 -7.79
N LEU A 41 -3.44 -2.56 -6.86
CA LEU A 41 -2.20 -3.26 -6.55
C LEU A 41 -2.40 -4.76 -6.73
N ASN A 42 -1.74 -5.30 -7.75
CA ASN A 42 -1.61 -6.74 -7.94
C ASN A 42 -0.53 -7.25 -6.97
N HIS A 43 -0.90 -7.43 -5.70
CA HIS A 43 -0.05 -8.03 -4.68
C HIS A 43 -0.90 -8.85 -3.72
N GLU A 44 -0.30 -9.85 -3.07
CA GLU A 44 -0.98 -10.59 -2.00
C GLU A 44 -1.25 -9.63 -0.83
N GLY A 45 -2.52 -9.42 -0.54
CA GLY A 45 -2.94 -8.48 0.49
C GLY A 45 -4.41 -8.65 0.86
N HIS A 46 -4.74 -8.18 2.06
CA HIS A 46 -6.12 -8.15 2.54
C HIS A 46 -6.60 -6.71 2.60
N ILE A 47 -7.74 -6.45 1.98
CA ILE A 47 -8.42 -5.16 2.07
C ILE A 47 -9.33 -5.21 3.29
N ILE A 48 -9.08 -4.30 4.24
CA ILE A 48 -9.95 -4.11 5.40
C ILE A 48 -10.86 -2.91 5.08
N PRO A 49 -12.17 -3.10 4.90
CA PRO A 49 -13.09 -1.98 4.80
C PRO A 49 -13.14 -1.25 6.16
N GLY A 50 -13.12 0.08 6.11
CA GLY A 50 -13.42 0.93 7.26
C GLY A 50 -14.91 1.25 7.33
#